data_AF-A0AAE3XMN1-F1
#
_entry.id   AF-A0AAE3XMN1-F1
#
_cell.length_a   1.000
_cell.length_b   1.000
_cell.length_c   1.000
_cell.angle_alpha   90.00
_cell.angle_beta   90.00
_cell.angle_gamma   90.00
#
_symmetry.space_group_name_H-M   'P 1'
#
loop_
_entity.id
_entity.type
_entity.pdbx_description
1 polymer ?
#
loop_
_entity_poly.entity_id
_entity_poly.type
_entity_poly.pdbx_seq_one_letter_code
_entity_poly.pdbx_strand_id
1 'polypeptide(L)'
;MEKKAFSHHHAQEKFLSFKDKSLRAGKIYDELSSDDPRVLDLLKDGDLAFRRRVAERIYKEHFDELERNLCPKCGGIARTPFAKQCRYCGSD
;
A
#
# COMPACT_ATOMS: atom_id res chain seq x y z
N MET A 1 10.00 2.76 -8.57
CA MET A 1 10.12 1.28 -8.46
C MET A 1 8.91 0.68 -7.77
N GLU A 2 8.54 1.15 -6.58
CA GLU A 2 7.43 0.59 -5.79
C GLU A 2 6.07 0.70 -6.45
N LYS A 3 5.77 1.83 -7.09
CA LYS A 3 4.56 1.98 -7.91
C LYS A 3 4.47 0.91 -8.99
N LYS A 4 5.60 0.58 -9.66
CA LYS A 4 5.66 -0.49 -10.65
C LYS A 4 5.43 -1.87 -10.02
N ALA A 5 6.01 -2.13 -8.85
CA ALA A 5 5.76 -3.37 -8.11
C ALA A 5 4.29 -3.52 -7.73
N PHE A 6 3.66 -2.46 -7.24
CA PHE A 6 2.23 -2.45 -6.94
C PHE A 6 1.37 -2.69 -8.20
N SER A 7 1.66 -1.98 -9.29
CA SER A 7 0.97 -2.17 -10.58
C SER A 7 1.15 -3.58 -11.12
N HIS A 8 2.37 -4.13 -11.09
CA HIS A 8 2.65 -5.50 -11.49
C HIS A 8 1.81 -6.49 -10.68
N HIS A 9 1.85 -6.41 -9.34
CA HIS A 9 1.07 -7.29 -8.47
C HIS A 9 -0.44 -7.17 -8.75
N HIS A 10 -0.95 -5.95 -8.93
CA HIS A 10 -2.34 -5.72 -9.30
C HIS A 10 -2.70 -6.38 -10.64
N ALA A 11 -1.79 -6.35 -11.62
CA ALA A 11 -1.98 -7.00 -12.91
C ALA A 11 -2.09 -8.52 -12.77
N GLN A 12 -1.19 -9.13 -11.99
CA GLN A 12 -1.20 -10.56 -11.70
C GLN A 12 -2.52 -10.99 -11.05
N GLU A 13 -2.96 -10.28 -10.01
CA GLU A 13 -4.16 -10.64 -9.25
C GLU A 13 -5.47 -10.40 -10.02
N LYS A 14 -5.56 -9.31 -10.80
CA LYS A 14 -6.83 -8.87 -11.39
C LYS A 14 -7.00 -9.29 -12.84
N PHE A 15 -5.93 -9.37 -13.61
CA PHE A 15 -6.02 -9.47 -15.08
C PHE A 15 -5.39 -10.73 -15.65
N LEU A 16 -4.50 -11.43 -14.91
CA LEU A 16 -3.83 -12.64 -15.42
C LEU A 16 -4.83 -13.69 -15.91
N SER A 17 -5.87 -13.98 -15.12
CA SER A 17 -6.91 -14.98 -15.44
C SER A 17 -7.79 -14.62 -16.64
N PHE A 18 -7.73 -13.35 -17.08
CA PHE A 18 -8.48 -12.80 -18.21
C PHE A 18 -7.59 -12.37 -19.37
N LYS A 19 -6.26 -12.49 -19.25
CA LYS A 19 -5.28 -11.99 -20.22
C LYS A 19 -5.63 -12.44 -21.65
N ASP A 20 -5.88 -13.73 -21.81
CA ASP A 20 -6.16 -14.34 -23.12
C ASP A 20 -7.67 -14.41 -23.43
N LYS A 21 -8.52 -14.07 -22.45
CA LYS A 21 -9.99 -14.13 -22.59
C LYS A 21 -10.59 -12.80 -23.04
N SER A 22 -9.85 -11.70 -22.92
CA SER A 22 -10.31 -10.37 -23.29
C SER A 22 -9.15 -9.54 -23.80
N LEU A 23 -9.26 -9.03 -25.03
CA LEU A 23 -8.27 -8.11 -25.62
C LEU A 23 -7.99 -6.90 -24.72
N ARG A 24 -9.05 -6.35 -24.09
CA ARG A 24 -8.91 -5.22 -23.17
C ARG A 24 -8.15 -5.63 -21.90
N ALA A 25 -8.48 -6.76 -21.30
CA ALA A 25 -7.79 -7.24 -20.10
C ALA A 25 -6.33 -7.60 -20.39
N GLY A 26 -6.05 -8.26 -21.50
CA GLY A 26 -4.69 -8.58 -21.96
C GLY A 26 -3.84 -7.32 -22.14
N LYS A 27 -4.38 -6.29 -22.80
CA LYS A 27 -3.69 -5.00 -22.95
C LYS A 27 -3.34 -4.36 -21.59
N ILE A 28 -4.29 -4.34 -20.66
CA ILE A 28 -4.05 -3.79 -19.31
C ILE A 28 -3.03 -4.63 -18.54
N TYR A 29 -3.12 -5.96 -18.64
CA TYR A 29 -2.16 -6.87 -18.03
C TYR A 29 -0.73 -6.58 -18.52
N ASP A 30 -0.54 -6.46 -19.84
CA ASP A 30 0.79 -6.23 -20.42
C ASP A 30 1.33 -4.82 -20.07
N GLU A 31 0.46 -3.80 -20.03
CA GLU A 31 0.86 -2.43 -19.66
C GLU A 31 1.32 -2.30 -18.20
N LEU A 32 0.65 -3.01 -17.29
CA LEU A 32 0.92 -2.94 -15.85
C LEU A 32 1.96 -3.96 -15.36
N SER A 33 2.16 -5.04 -16.13
CA SER A 33 3.19 -6.03 -15.85
C SER A 33 4.59 -5.46 -16.07
N SER A 34 5.58 -6.08 -15.44
CA SER A 34 6.96 -5.62 -15.51
C SER A 34 7.89 -6.81 -15.37
N ASP A 35 8.88 -6.87 -16.27
CA ASP A 35 9.93 -7.89 -16.27
C ASP A 35 11.24 -7.36 -15.67
N ASP A 36 11.25 -6.14 -15.09
CA ASP A 36 12.44 -5.59 -14.43
C ASP A 36 12.75 -6.43 -13.17
N PRO A 37 13.92 -7.09 -13.09
CA PRO A 37 14.26 -7.96 -11.95
C PRO A 37 14.19 -7.24 -10.61
N ARG A 38 14.43 -5.92 -10.58
CA ARG A 38 14.35 -5.11 -9.36
C ARG A 38 12.91 -4.90 -8.91
N VAL A 39 11.95 -4.88 -9.84
CA VAL A 39 10.52 -4.82 -9.52
C VAL A 39 10.06 -6.16 -8.97
N LEU A 40 10.51 -7.26 -9.57
CA LEU A 40 10.18 -8.61 -9.12
C LEU A 40 10.81 -8.91 -7.74
N ASP A 41 12.05 -8.48 -7.49
CA ASP A 41 12.73 -8.66 -6.20
C ASP A 41 11.98 -7.97 -5.05
N LEU A 42 11.35 -6.82 -5.29
CA LEU A 42 10.52 -6.15 -4.28
C LEU A 42 9.34 -7.02 -3.81
N LEU A 43 8.82 -7.88 -4.69
CA LEU A 43 7.66 -8.75 -4.49
C LEU A 43 8.04 -10.20 -4.12
N LYS A 44 9.32 -10.55 -4.04
CA LYS A 44 9.78 -11.95 -3.88
C LYS A 44 9.22 -12.68 -2.65
N ASP A 45 8.92 -11.93 -1.59
CA ASP A 45 8.35 -12.45 -0.34
C ASP A 45 6.82 -12.28 -0.26
N GLY A 46 6.18 -11.93 -1.38
CA GLY A 46 4.75 -11.65 -1.46
C GLY A 46 4.37 -10.19 -1.20
N ASP A 47 3.11 -9.86 -1.49
CA ASP A 47 2.59 -8.49 -1.48
C ASP A 47 2.49 -7.91 -0.06
N LEU A 48 2.09 -8.72 0.92
CA LEU A 48 2.00 -8.30 2.32
C LEU A 48 3.38 -7.92 2.87
N ALA A 49 4.40 -8.73 2.58
CA ALA A 49 5.77 -8.45 2.99
C ALA A 49 6.31 -7.20 2.30
N PHE A 50 6.04 -7.04 0.99
CA PHE A 50 6.35 -5.82 0.25
C PHE A 50 5.70 -4.58 0.91
N ARG A 51 4.37 -4.58 1.08
CA ARG A 51 3.62 -3.46 1.67
C ARG A 51 4.13 -3.13 3.07
N ARG A 52 4.42 -4.13 3.90
CA ARG A 52 4.96 -3.93 5.25
C ARG A 52 6.31 -3.23 5.20
N ARG A 53 7.27 -3.72 4.40
CA ARG A 53 8.60 -3.09 4.26
C ARG A 53 8.51 -1.65 3.76
N VAL A 54 7.64 -1.41 2.77
CA VAL A 54 7.43 -0.05 2.23
C VAL A 54 6.84 0.86 3.30
N ALA A 55 5.81 0.40 4.01
CA ALA A 55 5.19 1.17 5.09
C ALA A 55 6.18 1.47 6.23
N GLU A 56 6.96 0.47 6.69
CA GLU A 56 7.99 0.65 7.72
C GLU A 56 9.06 1.64 7.29
N ARG A 57 9.52 1.57 6.03
CA ARG A 57 10.50 2.52 5.50
C ARG A 57 9.94 3.94 5.44
N ILE A 58 8.77 4.13 4.83
CA ILE A 58 8.12 5.45 4.74
C ILE A 58 7.89 6.03 6.14
N TYR A 59 7.41 5.20 7.07
CA TYR A 59 7.19 5.62 8.45
C TYR A 59 8.48 6.08 9.12
N LYS A 60 9.60 5.39 8.90
CA LYS A 60 10.90 5.77 9.45
C LYS A 60 11.47 7.03 8.80
N GLU A 61 11.36 7.14 7.48
CA GLU A 61 11.95 8.24 6.69
C GLU A 61 11.19 9.56 6.87
N HIS A 62 9.87 9.49 7.00
CA HIS A 62 8.99 10.66 7.07
C HIS A 62 8.24 10.78 8.41
N PHE A 63 8.76 10.14 9.46
CA PHE A 63 8.10 10.10 10.77
C PHE A 63 7.73 11.50 11.28
N ASP A 64 8.68 12.43 11.17
CA ASP A 64 8.55 13.79 11.71
C ASP A 64 7.68 14.71 10.84
N GLU A 65 7.42 14.34 9.58
CA GLU A 65 6.54 15.07 8.67
C GLU A 65 5.06 14.69 8.87
N LEU A 66 4.79 13.58 9.57
CA LEU A 66 3.43 13.09 9.78
C LEU A 66 2.73 13.86 10.90
N GLU A 67 1.78 14.71 10.54
CA GLU A 67 0.78 15.22 11.46
C GLU A 67 -0.11 14.07 11.95
N ARG A 68 0.26 13.50 13.09
CA ARG A 68 -0.47 12.37 13.68
C ARG A 68 -1.64 12.90 14.48
N ASN A 69 -2.83 12.42 14.14
CA ASN A 69 -4.06 12.70 14.87
C ASN A 69 -4.18 11.81 16.12
N LEU A 70 -3.18 11.87 17.01
CA LEU A 70 -3.16 11.09 18.23
C LEU A 70 -4.04 11.75 19.31
N CYS A 71 -4.75 10.93 20.07
CA CYS A 71 -5.40 11.38 21.29
C CYS A 71 -4.34 11.83 22.31
N PRO A 72 -4.44 13.05 22.87
CA PRO A 72 -3.45 13.54 23.84
C PRO A 72 -3.45 12.76 25.16
N LYS A 73 -4.57 12.09 25.51
CA LYS A 73 -4.70 11.31 26.74
C LYS A 73 -4.11 9.91 26.65
N CYS A 74 -4.33 9.20 25.53
CA CYS A 74 -3.96 7.79 25.41
C CYS A 74 -3.01 7.46 24.25
N GLY A 75 -2.68 8.44 23.39
CA GLY A 75 -1.82 8.25 22.22
C GLY A 75 -2.47 7.47 21.06
N GLY A 76 -3.72 7.03 21.18
CA GLY A 76 -4.41 6.29 20.13
C GLY A 76 -4.73 7.16 18.90
N ILE A 77 -4.59 6.59 17.70
CA ILE A 77 -4.85 7.27 16.42
C ILE A 77 -6.35 7.52 16.25
N ALA A 78 -6.76 8.79 16.22
CA ALA A 78 -8.16 9.17 16.05
C ALA A 78 -8.69 8.77 14.66
N ARG A 79 -10.03 8.71 14.49
CA ARG A 79 -10.63 8.31 13.20
C ARG A 79 -10.39 9.32 12.08
N THR A 80 -10.32 10.59 12.44
CA THR A 80 -10.05 11.71 11.52
C THR A 80 -9.14 12.72 12.22
N PRO A 81 -8.45 13.61 11.50
CA PRO A 81 -7.63 14.66 12.10
C PRO A 81 -8.40 15.62 13.02
N PHE A 82 -9.69 15.82 12.75
CA PHE A 82 -10.55 16.76 13.48
C PHE A 82 -11.45 16.08 14.52
N ALA A 83 -11.23 14.80 14.81
CA ALA A 83 -12.06 14.06 15.74
C ALA A 83 -11.88 14.58 17.17
N LYS A 84 -12.98 15.00 17.79
CA LYS A 84 -13.04 15.49 19.17
C LYS A 84 -13.37 14.41 20.20
N GLN A 85 -13.42 13.13 19.81
CA GLN A 85 -13.71 12.04 20.74
C GLN A 85 -12.79 10.85 20.45
N CYS A 86 -12.11 10.37 21.48
CA CYS A 86 -11.24 9.21 21.38
C CYS A 86 -12.04 7.91 21.46
N ARG A 87 -11.99 7.08 20.40
CA ARG A 87 -12.63 5.75 20.39
C ARG A 87 -11.98 4.72 21.33
N TYR A 88 -10.77 4.99 21.82
CA TYR A 88 -10.02 4.05 22.66
C TYR A 88 -10.23 4.32 24.15
N CYS A 89 -10.17 5.58 24.58
CA CYS A 89 -10.30 5.95 26.00
C CYS A 89 -11.52 6.83 26.33
N GLY A 90 -12.35 7.16 25.33
CA GLY A 90 -13.59 7.92 25.51
C GLY A 90 -13.41 9.38 25.94
N SER A 91 -12.19 9.91 25.94
CA SER A 91 -11.96 11.33 26.22
C SER A 91 -12.40 12.19 25.05
N ASP A 92 -13.04 13.31 25.38
CA ASP A 92 -13.30 14.42 24.47
C ASP A 92 -12.12 15.39 24.41
#